data_AF-A0A090X858-F1
#
_entry.id   AF-A0A090X858-F1
#
_cell.length_a   1.000
_cell.length_b   1.000
_cell.length_c   1.000
_cell.angle_alpha   90.00
_cell.angle_beta   90.00
_cell.angle_gamma   90.00
#
_symmetry.space_group_name_H-M   'P 1'
#
loop_
_entity.id
_entity.type
_entity.pdbx_description
1 polymer ?
#
loop_
_entity_poly.entity_id
_entity_poly.type
_entity_poly.pdbx_seq_one_letter_code
_entity_poly.pdbx_strand_id
1 'polypeptide(L)'
;TGVLLVFAALAMTCIPGETSTSLNGCPQVTRESFERLKNGTRPHRPAFGLGLLCEKTRQNGPSVSCIGYAVQGAPNCTFCCACSGDAGTIDYNKRRLPRSYRCNSN
;
A
#
# COMPACT_ATOMS: atom_id res chain seq x y z
N THR A 1 46.76 34.92 26.28
CA THR A 1 45.84 35.23 25.16
C THR A 1 45.35 33.91 24.59
N GLY A 2 44.03 33.71 24.56
CA GLY A 2 43.39 32.39 24.44
C GLY A 2 43.35 31.80 23.03
N VAL A 3 43.36 30.47 22.96
CA VAL A 3 43.25 29.65 21.75
C VAL A 3 41.76 29.49 21.40
N LEU A 4 41.38 29.79 20.15
CA LEU A 4 40.05 29.54 19.60
C LEU A 4 40.15 28.47 18.51
N LEU A 5 39.68 27.25 18.80
CA LEU A 5 39.43 26.21 17.81
C LEU A 5 37.93 26.16 17.53
N VAL A 6 37.53 26.56 16.32
CA VAL A 6 36.14 26.51 15.85
C VAL A 6 35.93 25.20 15.09
N PHE A 7 35.22 24.25 15.70
CA PHE A 7 34.76 23.04 15.02
C PHE A 7 33.37 23.30 14.43
N ALA A 8 33.30 23.49 13.11
CA ALA A 8 32.03 23.54 12.40
C ALA A 8 31.55 22.11 12.12
N ALA A 9 30.59 21.62 12.91
CA ALA A 9 29.88 20.38 12.64
C ALA A 9 28.71 20.67 11.68
N LEU A 10 28.86 20.32 10.41
CA LEU A 10 27.74 20.22 9.47
C LEU A 10 26.97 18.93 9.81
N ALA A 11 25.98 19.05 10.67
CA ALA A 11 24.97 18.01 10.84
C ALA A 11 24.11 17.98 9.57
N MET A 12 24.47 17.14 8.60
CA MET A 12 23.54 16.73 7.56
C MET A 12 22.44 15.90 8.25
N THR A 13 21.32 16.53 8.56
CA THR A 13 20.14 15.83 9.02
C THR A 13 19.65 14.94 7.88
N CYS A 14 19.83 13.63 8.00
CA CYS A 14 19.14 12.66 7.17
C CYS A 14 17.64 12.91 7.32
N ILE A 15 17.00 13.47 6.29
CA ILE A 15 15.56 13.34 6.12
C ILE A 15 15.38 12.00 5.41
N PRO A 16 14.91 10.93 6.07
CA PRO A 16 14.36 9.79 5.35
C PRO A 16 13.05 10.27 4.72
N GLY A 17 13.17 10.99 3.61
CA GLY A 17 12.09 11.16 2.67
C GLY A 17 11.95 9.85 1.93
N GLU A 18 11.36 8.84 2.56
CA GLU A 18 10.74 7.77 1.82
C GLU A 18 9.59 8.41 1.05
N THR A 19 9.89 8.95 -0.13
CA THR A 19 8.90 9.20 -1.17
C THR A 19 8.34 7.83 -1.52
N SER A 20 7.36 7.39 -0.72
CA SER A 20 6.46 6.32 -1.09
C SER A 20 5.80 6.79 -2.38
N THR A 21 6.28 6.28 -3.51
CA THR A 21 5.76 6.59 -4.84
C THR A 21 4.29 6.18 -4.86
N SER A 22 3.43 7.16 -4.61
CA SER A 22 1.99 6.95 -4.56
C SER A 22 1.46 6.89 -5.98
N LEU A 23 1.23 5.68 -6.51
CA LEU A 23 0.52 5.50 -7.78
C LEU A 23 -0.98 5.59 -7.53
N ASN A 24 -1.66 6.51 -8.20
CA ASN A 24 -3.11 6.73 -8.08
C ASN A 24 -3.59 6.95 -6.62
N GLY A 25 -2.75 7.57 -5.79
CA GLY A 25 -3.07 7.81 -4.37
C GLY A 25 -2.91 6.58 -3.48
N CYS A 26 -2.23 5.53 -3.95
CA CYS A 26 -1.99 4.28 -3.25
C CYS A 26 -0.48 4.02 -3.09
N PRO A 27 -0.01 3.58 -1.90
CA PRO A 27 1.38 3.20 -1.70
C PRO A 27 1.83 2.08 -2.63
N GLN A 28 3.01 2.17 -3.22
CA GLN A 28 3.54 1.10 -4.07
C GLN A 28 3.70 -0.21 -3.29
N VAL A 29 3.37 -1.33 -3.92
CA VAL A 29 3.63 -2.68 -3.39
C VAL A 29 4.72 -3.36 -4.21
N THR A 30 5.42 -4.31 -3.60
CA THR A 30 6.49 -5.06 -4.27
C THR A 30 5.96 -6.39 -4.81
N ARG A 31 6.67 -6.99 -5.75
CA ARG A 31 6.36 -8.35 -6.22
C ARG A 31 6.41 -9.38 -5.08
N GLU A 32 7.31 -9.19 -4.12
CA GLU A 32 7.37 -10.01 -2.91
C GLU A 32 6.10 -9.95 -2.07
N SER A 33 5.37 -8.83 -2.09
CA SER A 33 4.09 -8.72 -1.38
C SER A 33 3.06 -9.73 -1.90
N PHE A 34 3.07 -10.03 -3.20
CA PHE A 34 2.23 -11.05 -3.82
C PHE A 34 2.71 -12.47 -3.48
N GLU A 35 4.02 -12.73 -3.50
CA GLU A 35 4.58 -14.02 -3.10
C GLU A 35 4.30 -14.34 -1.62
N ARG A 36 4.40 -13.35 -0.74
CA ARG A 36 4.03 -13.49 0.68
C ARG A 36 2.53 -13.73 0.85
N LEU A 37 1.68 -13.16 0.01
CA LEU A 37 0.24 -13.45 0.00
C LEU A 37 -0.04 -14.91 -0.41
N LYS A 38 0.68 -15.42 -1.41
CA LYS A 38 0.56 -16.79 -1.93
C LYS A 38 1.09 -17.84 -0.94
N ASN A 39 2.21 -17.56 -0.29
CA ASN A 39 2.94 -18.50 0.57
C ASN A 39 2.53 -18.42 2.05
N GLY A 40 1.75 -17.41 2.45
CA GLY A 40 1.26 -17.28 3.82
C GLY A 40 0.18 -18.31 4.15
N THR A 41 0.26 -18.95 5.32
CA THR A 41 -0.80 -19.80 5.88
C THR A 41 -2.08 -18.98 6.00
N ARG A 42 -3.09 -19.14 5.11
CA ARG A 42 -4.33 -18.33 5.05
C ARG A 42 -4.93 -18.07 6.44
N PRO A 43 -4.87 -16.84 7.01
CA PRO A 43 -5.42 -16.62 8.35
C PRO A 43 -6.23 -15.31 8.35
N HIS A 44 -7.52 -15.31 7.99
CA HIS A 44 -8.42 -14.18 8.28
C HIS A 44 -7.86 -12.76 8.00
N ARG A 45 -7.00 -12.56 6.99
CA ARG A 45 -6.35 -11.24 6.78
C ARG A 45 -7.31 -10.36 5.98
N PRO A 46 -7.69 -9.17 6.48
CA PRO A 46 -8.56 -8.22 5.77
C PRO A 46 -8.05 -7.93 4.35
N ALA A 47 -6.73 -7.92 4.17
CA ALA A 47 -6.07 -7.69 2.88
C ALA A 47 -6.42 -8.72 1.80
N PHE A 48 -6.58 -10.00 2.18
CA PHE A 48 -6.96 -11.06 1.25
C PHE A 48 -8.44 -10.94 0.85
N GLY A 49 -9.33 -10.68 1.81
CA GLY A 49 -10.75 -10.47 1.53
C GLY A 49 -11.00 -9.24 0.64
N LEU A 50 -10.29 -8.14 0.90
CA LEU A 50 -10.33 -6.94 0.06
C LEU A 50 -9.67 -7.19 -1.31
N GLY A 51 -8.61 -8.01 -1.38
CA GLY A 51 -8.00 -8.45 -2.63
C GLY A 51 -8.98 -9.19 -3.54
N LEU A 52 -9.71 -10.17 -3.00
CA LEU A 52 -10.77 -10.88 -3.73
C LEU A 52 -11.87 -9.94 -4.26
N LEU A 53 -12.19 -8.88 -3.51
CA LEU A 53 -13.13 -7.87 -3.99
C LEU A 53 -12.56 -7.07 -5.17
N CYS A 54 -11.27 -6.74 -5.14
CA CYS A 54 -10.58 -6.14 -6.28
C CYS A 54 -10.65 -7.03 -7.53
N GLU A 55 -10.42 -8.34 -7.37
CA GLU A 55 -10.48 -9.33 -8.45
C GLU A 55 -11.87 -9.43 -9.07
N LYS A 56 -12.93 -9.59 -8.24
CA LYS A 56 -14.31 -9.74 -8.72
C LYS A 56 -14.78 -8.63 -9.65
N THR A 57 -14.32 -7.41 -9.41
CA THR A 57 -14.69 -6.26 -10.26
C THR A 57 -13.93 -6.17 -11.58
N ARG A 58 -12.88 -6.97 -11.78
CA ARG A 58 -12.17 -7.10 -13.07
C ARG A 58 -12.76 -8.25 -13.91
N GLN A 59 -14.03 -8.63 -13.67
CA GLN A 59 -14.75 -9.82 -14.19
C GLN A 59 -14.64 -10.13 -15.71
N ASN A 60 -14.08 -9.25 -16.54
CA ASN A 60 -13.87 -9.44 -17.98
C ASN A 60 -12.38 -9.39 -18.41
N GLY A 61 -11.44 -9.51 -17.47
CA GLY A 61 -9.99 -9.47 -17.74
C GLY A 61 -9.28 -10.80 -17.46
N PRO A 62 -7.98 -10.91 -17.80
CA PRO A 62 -7.17 -12.08 -17.47
C PRO A 62 -7.16 -12.35 -15.97
N SER A 63 -6.85 -13.58 -15.58
CA SER A 63 -6.72 -14.01 -14.18
C SER A 63 -5.68 -13.15 -13.46
N VAL A 64 -6.12 -12.19 -12.67
CA VAL A 64 -5.25 -11.32 -11.87
C VAL A 64 -5.20 -11.79 -10.42
N SER A 65 -4.05 -11.62 -9.76
CA SER A 65 -3.96 -11.70 -8.30
C SER A 65 -3.96 -10.29 -7.73
N CYS A 66 -4.81 -10.01 -6.75
CA CYS A 66 -4.90 -8.68 -6.14
C CYS A 66 -4.65 -8.67 -4.63
N ILE A 67 -4.09 -7.56 -4.16
CA ILE A 67 -3.93 -7.20 -2.75
C ILE A 67 -4.85 -6.01 -2.46
N GLY A 68 -5.68 -6.13 -1.42
CA GLY A 68 -6.37 -5.00 -0.82
C GLY A 68 -5.58 -4.48 0.39
N TYR A 69 -5.28 -3.18 0.49
CA TYR A 69 -4.44 -2.62 1.55
C TYR A 69 -4.72 -1.12 1.77
N ALA A 70 -3.96 -0.47 2.67
CA ALA A 70 -4.05 0.96 2.96
C ALA A 70 -5.50 1.43 3.24
N VAL A 71 -6.19 0.71 4.12
CA VAL A 71 -7.57 1.02 4.52
C VAL A 71 -7.57 2.36 5.26
N GLN A 72 -8.37 3.30 4.79
CA GLN A 72 -8.66 4.58 5.42
C GLN A 72 -10.08 4.54 5.99
N GLY A 73 -10.21 4.84 7.28
CA GLY A 73 -11.49 5.02 7.96
C GLY A 73 -12.22 6.29 7.53
N ALA A 74 -13.20 6.72 8.32
CA ALA A 74 -13.95 7.93 8.04
C ALA A 74 -13.02 9.17 8.03
N PRO A 75 -13.32 10.20 7.22
CA PRO A 75 -14.49 10.34 6.34
C PRO A 75 -14.34 9.65 4.98
N ASN A 76 -13.12 9.25 4.60
CA ASN A 76 -12.83 8.81 3.24
C ASN A 76 -13.38 7.40 2.97
N CYS A 77 -13.34 6.51 3.97
CA CYS A 77 -13.81 5.13 3.86
C CYS A 77 -13.29 4.44 2.59
N THR A 78 -11.98 4.48 2.37
CA THR A 78 -11.35 3.94 1.16
C THR A 78 -10.32 2.87 1.45
N PHE A 79 -9.93 2.13 0.43
CA PHE A 79 -8.80 1.21 0.46
C PHE A 79 -8.16 1.17 -0.94
N CYS A 80 -6.96 0.60 -1.02
CA CYS A 80 -6.20 0.44 -2.25
C CYS A 80 -6.26 -1.00 -2.74
N CYS A 81 -6.40 -1.15 -4.06
CA CYS A 81 -6.22 -2.38 -4.81
C CYS A 81 -4.89 -2.30 -5.55
N ALA A 82 -4.05 -3.31 -5.42
CA ALA A 82 -2.91 -3.56 -6.31
C ALA A 82 -3.09 -4.92 -6.96
N CYS A 83 -3.16 -4.98 -8.29
CA CYS A 83 -3.42 -6.22 -9.03
C CYS A 83 -2.29 -6.52 -10.00
N SER A 84 -1.70 -7.70 -9.89
CA SER A 84 -0.69 -8.20 -10.81
C SER A 84 -1.36 -8.90 -11.99
N GLY A 85 -1.03 -8.48 -13.21
CA GLY A 85 -1.39 -9.18 -14.45
C GLY A 85 -0.27 -10.12 -14.94
N ASP A 86 -0.53 -10.82 -16.05
CA ASP A 86 0.35 -11.85 -16.62
C ASP A 86 1.73 -11.30 -17.06
N ALA A 87 1.79 -10.02 -17.43
CA ALA A 87 3.03 -9.35 -17.84
C ALA A 87 3.90 -8.87 -16.65
N GLY A 88 3.50 -9.16 -15.40
CA GLY A 88 4.19 -8.67 -14.20
C GLY A 88 3.96 -7.17 -13.92
N THR A 89 3.11 -6.50 -14.70
CA THR A 89 2.64 -5.15 -14.43
C THR A 89 1.66 -5.16 -13.25
N ILE A 90 1.80 -4.16 -12.37
CA ILE A 90 0.92 -3.98 -11.20
C ILE A 90 0.05 -2.75 -11.43
N ASP A 91 -1.25 -2.97 -11.50
CA ASP A 91 -2.24 -1.90 -11.61
C ASP A 91 -2.70 -1.45 -10.22
N TYR A 92 -2.80 -0.13 -10.02
CA TYR A 92 -3.19 0.48 -8.76
C TYR A 92 -4.51 1.22 -8.88
N ASN A 93 -5.43 1.01 -7.95
CA ASN A 93 -6.72 1.70 -7.91
C ASN A 93 -7.19 1.94 -6.46
N LYS A 94 -7.64 3.15 -6.16
CA LYS A 94 -8.27 3.49 -4.88
C LYS A 94 -9.79 3.32 -4.96
N ARG A 95 -10.38 2.68 -3.96
CA ARG A 95 -11.81 2.35 -3.92
C ARG A 95 -12.46 2.66 -2.60
N ARG A 96 -13.79 2.82 -2.61
CA ARG A 96 -14.58 2.87 -1.38
C ARG A 96 -14.67 1.49 -0.74
N LEU A 97 -14.62 1.47 0.58
CA LEU A 97 -14.89 0.27 1.39
C LEU A 97 -16.32 -0.23 1.13
N PRO A 98 -16.53 -1.56 1.10
CA PRO A 98 -17.86 -2.14 1.11
C PRO A 98 -18.66 -1.68 2.32
N ARG A 99 -19.98 -1.58 2.18
CA ARG A 99 -20.88 -1.28 3.31
C ARG A 99 -20.74 -2.26 4.49
N SER A 100 -20.30 -3.49 4.22
CA SER A 100 -20.05 -4.51 5.25
C SER A 100 -18.82 -4.23 6.11
N TYR A 101 -17.88 -3.38 5.66
CA TYR A 101 -16.80 -2.88 6.49
C TYR A 101 -17.30 -1.66 7.28
N ARG A 102 -17.36 -1.77 8.60
CA ARG A 102 -17.73 -0.64 9.46
C ARG A 102 -16.68 0.47 9.32
N CYS A 103 -17.06 1.53 8.61
CA CYS A 103 -16.27 2.75 8.50
C CYS A 103 -16.83 3.76 9.50
N ASN A 104 -16.44 3.63 10.77
CA ASN A 104 -16.83 4.58 11.79
C ASN A 104 -15.83 5.74 11.82
N SER A 105 -16.30 6.96 12.10
CA SER A 105 -15.44 7.98 12.67
C SER A 105 -15.13 7.56 14.10
N ASN A 106 -13.85 7.51 14.43
CA ASN A 106 -13.44 7.44 15.83
C ASN A 106 -13.82 8.75 16.52
#